data_AF-A0A3C1X008-F1
#
_entry.id   AF-A0A3C1X008-F1
#
_cell.length_a   1.000
_cell.length_b   1.000
_cell.length_c   1.000
_cell.angle_alpha   90.00
_cell.angle_beta   90.00
_cell.angle_gamma   90.00
#
_symmetry.space_group_name_H-M   'P 1'
#
loop_
_entity.id
_entity.type
_entity.pdbx_description
1 polymer ?
#
loop_
_entity_poly.entity_id
_entity_poly.type
_entity_poly.pdbx_seq_one_letter_code
_entity_poly.pdbx_strand_id
1 'polypeptide(L)'
;TRVESDEEAIEYVGAYCQLYREDALYLERTAPWIDRVGLSFVTEQLVDDEANRKALHARFLVSQLKTQNDPWKERAEGAQNHQFEVITQ
;
A
#
# COMPACT_ATOMS: atom_id res chain seq x y z
N THR A 1 -9.40 19.04 -0.69
CA THR A 1 -10.60 18.20 -0.49
C THR A 1 -10.30 17.20 0.60
N ARG A 2 -11.30 16.72 1.34
CA ARG A 2 -11.17 15.74 2.43
C ARG A 2 -12.17 14.60 2.15
N VAL A 3 -11.80 13.37 2.53
CA VAL A 3 -12.67 12.20 2.51
C VAL A 3 -13.48 12.11 3.81
N GLU A 4 -14.67 11.52 3.73
CA GLU A 4 -15.64 11.54 4.83
C GLU A 4 -15.64 10.24 5.65
N SER A 5 -15.00 9.17 5.17
CA SER A 5 -14.91 7.91 5.90
C SER A 5 -13.56 7.20 5.73
N ASP A 6 -13.32 6.23 6.62
CA ASP A 6 -12.13 5.39 6.59
C ASP A 6 -12.13 4.47 5.36
N GLU A 7 -13.29 3.97 4.95
CA GLU A 7 -13.44 3.14 3.74
C GLU A 7 -13.07 3.94 2.48
N GLU A 8 -13.49 5.20 2.42
CA GLU A 8 -13.13 6.09 1.33
C GLU A 8 -11.61 6.33 1.34
N ALA A 9 -11.02 6.62 2.50
CA ALA A 9 -9.56 6.77 2.63
C ALA A 9 -8.80 5.52 2.14
N ILE A 10 -9.26 4.33 2.52
CA ILE A 10 -8.67 3.05 2.11
C ILE A 10 -8.79 2.86 0.60
N GLU A 11 -9.93 3.21 -0.01
CA GLU A 11 -10.10 3.15 -1.48
C GLU A 11 -9.06 4.01 -2.20
N TYR A 12 -8.87 5.28 -1.79
CA TYR A 12 -7.87 6.17 -2.39
C TYR A 12 -6.45 5.65 -2.20
N VAL A 13 -6.09 5.17 -1.01
CA VAL A 13 -4.75 4.64 -0.72
C VAL A 13 -4.48 3.39 -1.55
N GLY A 14 -5.44 2.46 -1.62
CA GLY A 14 -5.31 1.25 -2.43
C GLY A 14 -5.19 1.54 -3.92
N ALA A 15 -5.99 2.47 -4.43
CA ALA A 15 -5.92 2.93 -5.81
C ALA A 15 -4.57 3.59 -6.13
N TYR A 16 -4.07 4.48 -5.27
CA TYR A 16 -2.75 5.09 -5.39
C TYR A 16 -1.63 4.04 -5.43
N CYS A 17 -1.67 3.08 -4.50
CA CYS A 17 -0.67 2.00 -4.46
C CYS A 17 -0.69 1.18 -5.76
N GLN A 18 -1.86 0.88 -6.32
CA GLN A 18 -1.95 0.16 -7.58
C GLN A 18 -1.44 0.99 -8.76
N LEU A 19 -1.83 2.27 -8.86
CA LEU A 19 -1.36 3.18 -9.91
C LEU A 19 0.17 3.28 -9.91
N TYR A 20 0.76 3.49 -8.73
CA TYR A 20 2.20 3.50 -8.55
C TYR A 20 2.85 2.19 -9.00
N ARG A 21 2.30 1.03 -8.62
CA ARG A 21 2.84 -0.29 -9.00
C ARG A 21 2.77 -0.55 -10.51
N GLU A 22 1.78 0.01 -11.20
CA GLU A 22 1.58 -0.16 -12.65
C GLU A 22 2.43 0.81 -13.47
N ASP A 23 2.69 2.03 -12.99
CA ASP A 23 3.45 3.07 -13.72
C ASP A 23 4.94 3.13 -13.36
N ALA A 24 5.31 2.87 -12.11
CA ALA A 24 6.66 3.11 -11.63
C ALA A 24 7.71 2.23 -12.32
N LEU A 25 8.90 2.80 -12.51
CA LEU A 25 10.04 2.08 -13.05
C LEU A 25 10.69 1.18 -11.99
N TYR A 26 11.44 0.18 -12.44
CA TYR A 26 12.17 -0.70 -11.53
C TYR A 26 13.11 0.10 -10.61
N LEU A 27 13.02 -0.14 -9.30
CA LEU A 27 13.73 0.57 -8.21
C LEU A 27 13.41 2.06 -8.06
N GLU A 28 12.38 2.56 -8.73
CA GLU A 28 11.85 3.88 -8.47
C GLU A 28 11.19 3.91 -7.08
N ARG A 29 11.30 5.05 -6.38
CA ARG A 29 10.57 5.31 -5.13
C ARG A 29 9.44 6.29 -5.41
N THR A 30 8.41 6.27 -4.58
CA THR A 30 7.20 7.11 -4.75
C THR A 30 7.49 8.61 -4.86
N ALA A 31 8.45 9.16 -4.12
CA ALA A 31 8.81 10.58 -4.23
C ALA A 31 9.43 10.93 -5.60
N PRO A 32 10.52 10.28 -6.05
CA PRO A 32 11.03 10.45 -7.42
C PRO A 32 10.00 10.17 -8.52
N TRP A 33 9.11 9.19 -8.29
CA TRP A 33 8.02 8.89 -9.22
C TRP A 33 7.08 10.09 -9.38
N ILE A 34 6.63 10.69 -8.27
CA ILE A 34 5.79 11.91 -8.30
C ILE A 34 6.54 13.05 -8.99
N ASP A 35 7.83 13.22 -8.74
CA ASP A 35 8.64 14.25 -9.43
C ASP A 35 8.68 14.02 -10.95
N ARG A 36 8.68 12.76 -11.40
CA ARG A 36 8.69 12.39 -12.83
C ARG A 36 7.34 12.58 -13.51
N VAL A 37 6.25 12.09 -12.92
CA VAL A 37 4.90 12.11 -13.55
C VAL A 37 4.14 13.40 -13.25
N GLY A 38 4.50 14.10 -12.18
CA GLY A 38 3.81 15.27 -11.66
C GLY A 38 2.60 14.92 -10.79
N LEU A 39 2.33 15.77 -9.79
CA LEU A 39 1.17 15.58 -8.91
C LEU A 39 -0.18 15.69 -9.64
N SER A 40 -0.23 16.47 -10.73
CA SER A 40 -1.43 16.61 -11.56
C SER A 40 -1.86 15.28 -12.16
N PHE A 41 -0.91 14.49 -12.67
CA PHE A 41 -1.19 13.16 -13.20
C PHE A 41 -1.89 12.27 -12.17
N VAL A 42 -1.38 12.23 -10.93
CA VAL A 42 -1.98 11.43 -9.86
C VAL A 42 -3.39 11.92 -9.51
N THR A 43 -3.59 13.25 -9.53
CA THR A 43 -4.91 13.86 -9.25
C THR A 43 -5.91 13.53 -10.33
N GLU A 44 -5.52 13.64 -11.61
CA GLU A 44 -6.36 13.27 -12.75
C GLU A 44 -6.78 11.79 -12.70
N GLN A 45 -5.85 10.89 -12.35
CA GLN A 45 -6.11 9.45 -12.32
C GLN A 45 -6.96 8.99 -11.12
N LEU A 46 -6.92 9.71 -9.99
CA LEU A 46 -7.52 9.26 -8.73
C LEU A 46 -8.68 10.12 -8.23
N VAL A 47 -8.59 11.44 -8.40
CA VAL A 47 -9.57 12.41 -7.88
C VAL A 47 -10.59 12.74 -8.95
N ASP A 48 -10.12 13.08 -10.14
CA ASP A 48 -10.99 13.54 -11.23
C ASP A 48 -11.66 12.37 -11.97
N ASP A 49 -11.09 11.16 -11.88
CA ASP A 49 -11.65 9.93 -12.45
C ASP A 49 -12.00 8.90 -11.36
N GLU A 50 -13.22 9.02 -10.81
CA GLU A 50 -13.76 8.08 -9.81
C GLU A 50 -13.87 6.64 -10.35
N ALA A 51 -14.22 6.47 -11.63
CA ALA A 51 -14.38 5.13 -12.20
C ALA A 51 -13.03 4.40 -12.26
N ASN A 52 -11.98 5.11 -12.69
CA ASN A 52 -10.62 4.60 -12.70
C ASN A 52 -10.10 4.33 -11.28
N ARG A 53 -10.34 5.24 -10.32
CA ARG A 53 -9.96 5.02 -8.90
C ARG A 53 -10.54 3.70 -8.38
N LYS A 54 -11.84 3.44 -8.59
CA LYS A 54 -12.49 2.20 -8.16
C LYS A 54 -11.91 0.97 -8.87
N ALA A 55 -11.62 1.08 -10.17
CA ALA A 55 -11.00 0.00 -10.93
C ALA A 55 -9.58 -0.34 -10.44
N LEU A 56 -8.79 0.68 -10.10
CA LEU A 56 -7.46 0.53 -9.50
C LEU A 56 -7.55 -0.13 -8.12
N HIS A 57 -8.44 0.35 -7.25
CA HIS A 57 -8.65 -0.24 -5.93
C HIS A 57 -9.10 -1.71 -6.02
N ALA A 58 -10.00 -2.05 -6.94
CA ALA A 58 -10.41 -3.43 -7.14
C ALA A 58 -9.23 -4.35 -7.53
N ARG A 59 -8.33 -3.90 -8.42
CA ARG A 59 -7.12 -4.65 -8.77
C ARG A 59 -6.15 -4.76 -7.58
N PHE A 60 -6.04 -3.70 -6.78
CA PHE A 60 -5.26 -3.75 -5.54
C PHE A 60 -5.77 -4.87 -4.63
N LEU A 61 -7.08 -4.94 -4.37
CA LEU A 61 -7.67 -5.97 -3.50
C LEU A 61 -7.38 -7.40 -3.99
N VAL A 62 -7.38 -7.64 -5.31
CA VAL A 62 -6.97 -8.95 -5.87
C VAL A 62 -5.53 -9.30 -5.48
N SER A 63 -4.61 -8.33 -5.49
CA SER A 63 -3.22 -8.54 -5.06
C SER A 63 -3.07 -8.88 -3.58
N GLN A 64 -4.03 -8.43 -2.76
CA GLN A 64 -4.02 -8.62 -1.31
C GLN A 64 -4.53 -10.00 -0.87
N LEU A 65 -5.30 -10.71 -1.71
CA LEU A 65 -5.91 -12.01 -1.37
C LEU A 65 -4.93 -13.07 -0.82
N LYS A 66 -3.66 -12.99 -1.19
CA LYS A 66 -2.63 -13.98 -0.81
C LYS A 66 -1.67 -13.49 0.28
N THR A 67 -1.78 -12.25 0.73
CA THR A 67 -0.78 -11.58 1.57
C THR A 67 -1.37 -11.12 2.91
N GLN A 68 -2.41 -11.80 3.39
CA GLN A 68 -3.09 -11.45 4.66
C GLN A 68 -2.54 -12.18 5.89
N ASN A 69 -1.59 -13.09 5.70
CA ASN A 69 -0.93 -13.77 6.82
C ASN A 69 0.07 -12.80 7.44
N ASP A 70 -0.17 -12.39 8.68
CA ASP A 70 0.75 -11.55 9.44
C ASP A 70 2.08 -12.31 9.66
N PRO A 71 3.19 -11.84 9.07
CA PRO A 71 4.48 -12.51 9.19
C PRO A 71 5.07 -12.42 10.61
N TRP A 72 4.52 -11.55 11.46
CA TRP A 72 4.99 -11.34 12.82
C TRP A 72 4.16 -12.08 13.86
N LYS A 73 3.02 -12.65 13.48
CA LYS A 73 2.06 -13.23 14.43
C LYS A 73 2.69 -14.29 15.32
N GLU A 74 3.35 -15.29 14.75
CA GLU A 74 3.98 -16.37 15.51
C GLU A 74 5.02 -15.82 16.51
N ARG A 75 5.81 -14.83 16.07
CA ARG A 75 6.83 -14.18 16.90
C ARG A 75 6.21 -13.35 18.02
N ALA A 76 5.15 -12.61 17.73
CA ALA A 76 4.40 -11.85 18.72
C ALA A 76 3.71 -12.75 19.75
N GLU A 77 3.29 -13.95 19.34
CA GLU A 77 2.74 -15.00 20.19
C GLU A 77 3.82 -15.77 20.99
N GLY A 78 5.09 -15.39 20.87
CA GLY A 78 6.19 -15.88 21.69
C GLY A 78 7.11 -16.90 21.02
N ALA A 79 6.93 -17.17 19.72
CA ALA A 79 7.90 -17.96 18.97
C ALA A 79 9.27 -17.28 19.03
N GLN A 80 10.30 -18.08 19.30
CA GLN A 80 11.69 -17.63 19.38
C GLN A 80 12.03 -16.65 20.52
N ASN A 81 11.24 -16.61 21.61
CA ASN A 81 11.54 -15.77 22.78
C ASN A 81 12.95 -15.98 23.38
N HIS A 82 13.50 -17.20 23.27
CA HIS A 82 14.86 -17.53 23.68
C HIS A 82 15.94 -16.65 23.03
N GLN A 83 15.68 -16.04 21.87
CA GLN A 83 16.62 -15.11 21.21
C GLN A 83 16.86 -13.83 22.04
N PHE A 84 15.98 -13.53 22.99
CA PHE A 84 16.06 -12.37 23.86
C PHE A 84 16.41 -12.73 25.31
N GLU A 85 16.62 -14.01 25.61
CA GLU A 85 17.08 -14.46 26.92
C GLU A 85 18.57 -14.17 27.07
N VAL A 86 18.97 -13.74 28.27
CA VAL A 86 20.39 -13.52 28.59
C VAL A 86 21.09 -14.87 28.60
N ILE A 87 22.15 -15.01 27.81
CA ILE A 87 22.99 -16.22 27.82
C ILE A 87 23.79 -16.23 29.13
N THR A 88 23.49 -17.18 30.00
CA THR A 88 24.25 -17.45 31.22
C THR A 88 25.33 -18.50 30.92
N GLN A 89 26.59 -18.22 31.31
CA GLN A 89 27.71 -19.17 31.21
C GLN A 89 27.69 -20.20 32.35
#